data_AF-A0A6S6YBG3-F1
#
_entry.id   AF-A0A6S6YBG3-F1
#
_cell.length_a   1.000
_cell.length_b   1.000
_cell.length_c   1.000
_cell.angle_alpha   90.00
_cell.angle_beta   90.00
_cell.angle_gamma   90.00
#
_symmetry.space_group_name_H-M   'P 1'
#
loop_
_entity.id
_entity.type
_entity.pdbx_description
1 polymer ?
#
loop_
_entity_poly.entity_id
_entity_poly.type
_entity_poly.pdbx_seq_one_letter_code
_entity_poly.pdbx_strand_id
1 'polypeptide(L)'
;MERRPGKFFFTFENLCPILILVYYRYITEISIKLKKEEDARGGSPLETCMMKDQFDVLIIGSGVVGSAVARELSRYRMKIGVLEKNPDVCCETSGRNSGVVHGGFAYDPGTLKAECCVEGNREFDRTAQELDIPFRRTGKLLVGNTGEDLKSLKKTMETGKLNGCRGLELVDKSAIQKLAPGVQGEFAMFSPMSGIVNPFLFTIALAENARQNGAEFFFCHEVTGVRREADQSYTVETPRGEFRTRWVVNSAGLGCGVISEMLGITGYRIAGSKGNYLILDKRMGALLPLPVYPVPSNTYMGIHVTPTVDGNVIVGPDAEYVKDFTDYGVPAKNMEELAESASRLWPFIRKKDYIRNYSGILPKWVDENGTVQDFVIEVRDDAAPHAVNLVGIESPGLTAALPIARRVVKLIGQREPLTAKKDFDPSRKGITRFSEQPDEKKERLIQENPDYGEVVCRCETVTRAEILQAIRNPLGVSTMTGIKYRTRCMMGRCQGGYCQMRVAQMIRDELGIPAEKLLYSRPHSNLFTGEVRK
;
A
#
# COMPACT_ATOMS: atom_id res chain seq x y z
N MET A 1 2.46 -3.05 -80.04
CA MET A 1 1.57 -2.19 -80.84
C MET A 1 0.30 -1.97 -80.03
N GLU A 2 0.11 -0.75 -79.53
CA GLU A 2 -1.15 -0.05 -79.14
C GLU A 2 -2.23 -0.76 -78.25
N ARG A 3 -2.51 -0.23 -77.03
CA ARG A 3 -3.68 0.64 -76.61
C ARG A 3 -5.05 -0.06 -76.77
N ARG A 4 -6.00 -0.20 -75.81
CA ARG A 4 -6.41 0.45 -74.53
C ARG A 4 -7.28 -0.55 -73.71
N PRO A 5 -7.50 -0.41 -72.39
CA PRO A 5 -8.61 -1.09 -71.69
C PRO A 5 -9.83 -0.16 -71.53
N GLY A 6 -11.01 -0.69 -71.85
CA GLY A 6 -12.31 -0.05 -71.59
C GLY A 6 -12.72 -0.17 -70.12
N LYS A 7 -13.27 0.92 -69.58
CA LYS A 7 -13.88 0.97 -68.24
C LYS A 7 -15.22 0.22 -68.27
N PHE A 8 -15.37 -0.80 -67.43
CA PHE A 8 -16.69 -1.33 -67.06
C PHE A 8 -17.12 -0.70 -65.72
N PHE A 9 -18.15 0.14 -65.78
CA PHE A 9 -18.96 0.53 -64.63
C PHE A 9 -19.98 -0.58 -64.37
N PHE A 10 -20.01 -1.12 -63.15
CA PHE A 10 -21.13 -1.95 -62.69
C PHE A 10 -22.11 -1.04 -61.95
N THR A 11 -23.31 -0.88 -62.50
CA THR A 11 -24.46 -0.26 -61.83
C THR A 11 -25.18 -1.29 -60.96
N PHE A 12 -25.40 -0.95 -59.69
CA PHE A 12 -26.14 -1.73 -58.70
C PHE A 12 -27.65 -1.61 -58.93
N GLU A 13 -28.18 -2.30 -59.93
CA GLU A 13 -29.62 -2.53 -60.04
C GLU A 13 -29.83 -4.01 -60.36
N ASN A 14 -30.58 -4.71 -59.50
CA ASN A 14 -30.89 -6.16 -59.50
C ASN A 14 -30.03 -7.08 -58.61
N LEU A 15 -29.90 -6.75 -57.32
CA LEU A 15 -29.55 -7.73 -56.29
C LEU A 15 -30.78 -8.07 -55.42
N CYS A 16 -31.05 -9.37 -55.26
CA CYS A 16 -32.14 -9.92 -54.45
C CYS A 16 -32.08 -9.37 -53.00
N PRO A 17 -33.21 -8.99 -52.36
CA PRO A 17 -33.23 -8.41 -51.01
C PRO A 17 -32.54 -9.27 -49.94
N ILE A 18 -32.53 -10.59 -50.13
CA ILE A 18 -31.86 -11.55 -49.24
C ILE A 18 -30.34 -11.45 -49.34
N LEU A 19 -29.78 -11.19 -50.54
CA LEU A 19 -28.33 -11.01 -50.70
C LEU A 19 -27.84 -9.70 -50.08
N ILE A 20 -28.66 -8.64 -50.09
CA ILE A 20 -28.32 -7.35 -49.46
C ILE A 20 -28.23 -7.52 -47.94
N LEU A 21 -29.17 -8.24 -47.32
CA LEU A 21 -29.15 -8.53 -45.88
C LEU A 21 -27.97 -9.41 -45.45
N VAL A 22 -27.63 -10.42 -46.26
CA VAL A 22 -26.45 -11.27 -46.01
C VAL A 22 -25.16 -10.46 -46.17
N TYR A 23 -25.07 -9.60 -47.18
CA TYR A 23 -23.90 -8.74 -47.41
C TYR A 23 -23.70 -7.69 -46.31
N TYR A 24 -24.78 -7.04 -45.84
CA TYR A 24 -24.71 -6.11 -44.71
C TYR A 24 -24.33 -6.81 -43.40
N ARG A 25 -24.86 -8.01 -43.14
CA ARG A 25 -24.51 -8.78 -41.94
C ARG A 25 -23.05 -9.23 -41.98
N TYR A 26 -22.56 -9.63 -43.15
CA TYR A 26 -21.16 -10.04 -43.37
C TYR A 26 -20.18 -8.86 -43.24
N ILE A 27 -20.51 -7.69 -43.78
CA ILE A 27 -19.71 -6.46 -43.59
C ILE A 27 -19.72 -6.03 -42.11
N THR A 28 -20.86 -6.10 -41.42
CA THR A 28 -20.94 -5.73 -40.01
C THR A 28 -20.12 -6.68 -39.12
N GLU A 29 -20.15 -7.99 -39.39
CA GLU A 29 -19.33 -8.97 -38.68
C GLU A 29 -17.83 -8.80 -38.98
N ILE A 30 -17.45 -8.48 -40.23
CA ILE A 30 -16.05 -8.16 -40.59
C ILE A 30 -15.59 -6.87 -39.92
N SER A 31 -16.41 -5.82 -39.87
CA SER A 31 -16.05 -4.57 -39.18
C SER A 31 -15.91 -4.77 -37.68
N ILE A 32 -16.73 -5.60 -37.04
CA ILE A 32 -16.59 -5.96 -35.62
C ILE A 32 -15.31 -6.79 -35.37
N LYS A 33 -14.97 -7.69 -36.32
CA LYS A 33 -13.77 -8.53 -36.23
C LYS A 33 -12.48 -7.75 -36.47
N LEU A 34 -12.48 -6.81 -37.42
CA LEU A 34 -11.37 -5.91 -37.68
C LEU A 34 -11.14 -4.93 -36.51
N LYS A 35 -12.20 -4.42 -35.88
CA LYS A 35 -12.07 -3.57 -34.67
C LYS A 35 -11.47 -4.33 -33.49
N LYS A 36 -11.84 -5.61 -33.31
CA LYS A 36 -11.22 -6.50 -32.30
C LYS A 36 -9.79 -6.91 -32.63
N GLU A 37 -9.40 -6.94 -33.91
CA GLU A 37 -8.03 -7.26 -34.33
C GLU A 37 -7.08 -6.06 -34.34
N GLU A 38 -7.58 -4.83 -34.51
CA GLU A 38 -6.83 -3.59 -34.29
C GLU A 38 -6.51 -3.40 -32.79
N ASP A 39 -7.47 -3.68 -31.90
CA ASP A 39 -7.23 -3.64 -30.44
C ASP A 39 -6.24 -4.73 -29.96
N ALA A 40 -5.98 -5.78 -30.77
CA ALA A 40 -5.15 -6.93 -30.41
C ALA A 40 -3.71 -6.90 -30.99
N ARG A 41 -3.37 -5.95 -31.84
CA ARG A 41 -2.03 -5.84 -32.48
C ARG A 41 -1.33 -4.55 -32.08
N GLY A 42 -0.47 -4.60 -31.06
CA GLY A 42 0.41 -3.49 -30.70
C GLY A 42 1.59 -3.32 -31.68
N GLY A 43 1.82 -2.07 -32.14
CA GLY A 43 3.17 -1.61 -32.53
C GLY A 43 3.34 -0.60 -33.70
N SER A 44 2.95 0.67 -33.50
CA SER A 44 3.50 1.96 -34.04
C SER A 44 3.49 2.27 -35.58
N PRO A 45 3.38 3.55 -36.03
CA PRO A 45 4.20 4.68 -35.60
C PRO A 45 3.43 5.97 -35.24
N LEU A 46 3.98 6.73 -34.28
CA LEU A 46 3.53 8.06 -33.83
C LEU A 46 2.08 8.09 -33.33
N GLU A 47 1.80 7.42 -32.22
CA GLU A 47 0.67 7.82 -31.38
C GLU A 47 0.91 9.26 -30.95
N THR A 48 0.11 10.17 -31.48
CA THR A 48 -0.04 11.51 -30.94
C THR A 48 -0.23 11.36 -29.43
N CYS A 49 0.63 11.98 -28.63
CA CYS A 49 0.51 11.97 -27.17
C CYS A 49 -0.90 12.48 -26.82
N MET A 50 -1.86 11.57 -26.62
CA MET A 50 -3.21 11.94 -26.27
C MET A 50 -3.15 12.45 -24.84
N MET A 51 -3.21 13.77 -24.70
CA MET A 51 -3.32 14.44 -23.42
C MET A 51 -4.57 13.91 -22.72
N LYS A 52 -4.36 13.16 -21.63
CA LYS A 52 -5.48 12.68 -20.81
C LYS A 52 -6.08 13.87 -20.06
N ASP A 53 -7.33 13.67 -19.60
CA ASP A 53 -8.15 14.58 -18.83
C ASP A 53 -7.39 15.57 -17.92
N GLN A 54 -7.88 16.81 -17.86
CA GLN A 54 -7.41 17.79 -16.89
C GLN A 54 -7.89 17.45 -15.47
N PHE A 55 -6.97 17.32 -14.53
CA PHE A 55 -7.24 17.11 -13.11
C PHE A 55 -7.14 18.42 -12.32
N ASP A 56 -7.84 18.49 -11.19
CA ASP A 56 -7.62 19.55 -10.21
C ASP A 56 -6.36 19.26 -9.39
N VAL A 57 -6.19 18.00 -9.00
CA VAL A 57 -5.03 17.52 -8.22
C VAL A 57 -4.55 16.19 -8.78
N LEU A 58 -3.24 16.09 -9.04
CA LEU A 58 -2.55 14.82 -9.27
C LEU A 58 -1.66 14.48 -8.08
N ILE A 59 -1.84 13.29 -7.54
CA ILE A 59 -1.04 12.76 -6.45
C ILE A 59 -0.05 11.75 -7.03
N ILE A 60 1.24 11.96 -6.78
CA ILE A 60 2.30 11.07 -7.26
C ILE A 60 2.65 10.08 -6.14
N GLY A 61 2.31 8.81 -6.34
CA GLY A 61 2.51 7.71 -5.40
C GLY A 61 1.24 7.30 -4.65
N SER A 62 0.93 6.01 -4.66
CA SER A 62 -0.27 5.43 -4.03
C SER A 62 0.02 4.62 -2.77
N GLY A 63 1.14 4.92 -2.09
CA GLY A 63 1.40 4.42 -0.75
C GLY A 63 0.33 4.86 0.26
N VAL A 64 0.49 4.47 1.53
CA VAL A 64 -0.47 4.79 2.60
C VAL A 64 -0.76 6.29 2.72
N VAL A 65 0.26 7.13 2.52
CA VAL A 65 0.13 8.60 2.57
C VAL A 65 -0.62 9.12 1.36
N GLY A 66 -0.24 8.73 0.14
CA GLY A 66 -0.90 9.21 -1.09
C GLY A 66 -2.36 8.74 -1.18
N SER A 67 -2.63 7.51 -0.74
CA SER A 67 -3.99 6.99 -0.62
C SER A 67 -4.82 7.75 0.44
N ALA A 68 -4.20 8.14 1.57
CA ALA A 68 -4.85 8.99 2.56
C ALA A 68 -5.13 10.41 2.02
N VAL A 69 -4.18 11.00 1.29
CA VAL A 69 -4.36 12.30 0.61
C VAL A 69 -5.51 12.23 -0.38
N ALA A 70 -5.56 11.20 -1.22
CA ALA A 70 -6.65 11.00 -2.18
C ALA A 70 -8.01 10.91 -1.48
N ARG A 71 -8.09 10.14 -0.38
CA ARG A 71 -9.31 10.03 0.43
C ARG A 71 -9.74 11.37 0.99
N GLU A 72 -8.84 12.10 1.63
CA GLU A 72 -9.19 13.37 2.29
C GLU A 72 -9.53 14.47 1.28
N LEU A 73 -8.88 14.51 0.11
CA LEU A 73 -9.26 15.42 -0.98
C LEU A 73 -10.61 15.06 -1.61
N SER A 74 -10.98 13.76 -1.67
CA SER A 74 -12.27 13.32 -2.23
C SER A 74 -13.50 13.76 -1.42
N ARG A 75 -13.29 14.34 -0.23
CA ARG A 75 -14.32 15.05 0.55
C ARG A 75 -14.76 16.37 -0.10
N TYR A 76 -14.02 16.85 -1.09
CA TYR A 76 -14.27 18.11 -1.78
C TYR A 76 -14.59 17.86 -3.25
N ARG A 77 -15.24 18.83 -3.90
CA ARG A 77 -15.55 18.80 -5.33
C ARG A 77 -14.28 19.08 -6.14
N MET A 78 -13.44 18.05 -6.27
CA MET A 78 -12.22 18.05 -7.07
C MET A 78 -12.15 16.82 -7.96
N LYS A 79 -11.63 16.99 -9.17
CA LYS A 79 -11.19 15.88 -10.02
C LYS A 79 -9.78 15.46 -9.61
N ILE A 80 -9.66 14.30 -8.98
CA ILE A 80 -8.44 13.81 -8.35
C ILE A 80 -7.91 12.61 -9.13
N GLY A 81 -6.64 12.67 -9.51
CA GLY A 81 -5.92 11.53 -10.10
C GLY A 81 -4.75 11.09 -9.22
N VAL A 82 -4.47 9.79 -9.20
CA VAL A 82 -3.34 9.20 -8.48
C VAL A 82 -2.48 8.42 -9.46
N LEU A 83 -1.21 8.79 -9.60
CA LEU A 83 -0.25 8.10 -10.47
C LEU A 83 0.62 7.15 -9.63
N GLU A 84 0.65 5.88 -9.99
CA GLU A 84 1.44 4.84 -9.31
C GLU A 84 2.30 4.07 -10.31
N LYS A 85 3.60 3.95 -10.02
CA LYS A 85 4.53 3.21 -10.89
C LYS A 85 4.32 1.70 -10.85
N ASN A 86 3.81 1.17 -9.75
CA ASN A 86 3.53 -0.26 -9.58
C ASN A 86 2.12 -0.65 -10.08
N PRO A 87 1.82 -1.96 -10.23
CA PRO A 87 0.52 -2.43 -10.69
C PRO A 87 -0.60 -2.33 -9.65
N ASP A 88 -0.27 -2.07 -8.37
CA ASP A 88 -1.21 -1.97 -7.25
C ASP A 88 -0.69 -0.93 -6.24
N VAL A 89 -1.55 -0.58 -5.28
CA VAL A 89 -1.15 0.14 -4.08
C VAL A 89 -0.30 -0.76 -3.17
N CYS A 90 0.42 -0.15 -2.22
CA CYS A 90 1.11 -0.89 -1.15
C CYS A 90 2.28 -1.80 -1.62
N CYS A 91 2.83 -1.58 -2.82
CA CYS A 91 3.92 -2.40 -3.40
C CYS A 91 5.33 -2.12 -2.84
N GLU A 92 5.53 -0.97 -2.17
CA GLU A 92 6.82 -0.54 -1.61
C GLU A 92 6.76 -0.48 -0.06
N THR A 93 7.27 0.60 0.56
CA THR A 93 7.41 0.77 2.01
C THR A 93 6.11 0.54 2.79
N SER A 94 4.96 0.96 2.26
CA SER A 94 3.65 0.80 2.94
C SER A 94 3.26 -0.67 3.15
N GLY A 95 3.77 -1.59 2.32
CA GLY A 95 3.57 -3.04 2.48
C GLY A 95 4.72 -3.75 3.21
N ARG A 96 5.72 -3.01 3.69
CA ARG A 96 6.97 -3.56 4.23
C ARG A 96 7.29 -2.96 5.60
N ASN A 97 6.37 -3.12 6.55
CA ASN A 97 6.48 -2.66 7.93
C ASN A 97 5.89 -3.69 8.90
N SER A 98 5.96 -3.43 10.20
CA SER A 98 5.48 -4.36 11.25
C SER A 98 3.97 -4.30 11.54
N GLY A 99 3.21 -3.43 10.86
CA GLY A 99 1.77 -3.28 11.08
C GLY A 99 1.41 -2.70 12.45
N VAL A 100 2.21 -1.76 12.97
CA VAL A 100 2.01 -1.17 14.30
C VAL A 100 1.43 0.24 14.20
N VAL A 101 0.41 0.50 15.00
CA VAL A 101 -0.12 1.84 15.26
C VAL A 101 0.62 2.40 16.48
N HIS A 102 1.48 3.39 16.26
CA HIS A 102 2.42 3.90 17.27
C HIS A 102 1.75 4.89 18.22
N GLY A 103 2.16 4.86 19.50
CA GLY A 103 1.59 5.74 20.54
C GLY A 103 2.13 7.18 20.54
N GLY A 104 3.25 7.47 19.85
CA GLY A 104 3.82 8.82 19.74
C GLY A 104 4.93 9.17 20.74
N PHE A 105 5.38 8.24 21.58
CA PHE A 105 6.36 8.50 22.65
C PHE A 105 7.83 8.42 22.22
N ALA A 106 8.11 8.03 20.97
CA ALA A 106 9.47 7.77 20.47
C ALA A 106 10.05 8.93 19.63
N TYR A 107 9.33 10.06 19.54
CA TYR A 107 9.64 11.17 18.65
C TYR A 107 9.89 12.44 19.45
N ASP A 108 10.81 13.28 18.96
CA ASP A 108 11.17 14.53 19.63
C ASP A 108 9.95 15.48 19.73
N PRO A 109 9.70 16.11 20.89
CA PRO A 109 8.57 17.02 21.05
C PRO A 109 8.59 18.19 20.08
N GLY A 110 7.40 18.58 19.60
CA GLY A 110 7.21 19.68 18.64
C GLY A 110 7.48 19.31 17.18
N THR A 111 7.88 18.06 16.90
CA THR A 111 8.03 17.57 15.53
C THR A 111 6.69 17.21 14.89
N LEU A 112 6.57 17.38 13.57
CA LEU A 112 5.45 16.90 12.78
C LEU A 112 5.28 15.39 12.90
N LYS A 113 6.37 14.63 13.04
CA LYS A 113 6.33 13.20 13.37
C LYS A 113 5.55 12.93 14.65
N ALA A 114 5.89 13.61 15.75
CA ALA A 114 5.23 13.43 17.04
C ALA A 114 3.74 13.81 16.97
N GLU A 115 3.44 15.00 16.43
CA GLU A 115 2.07 15.51 16.32
C GLU A 115 1.17 14.59 15.49
N CYS A 116 1.60 14.28 14.26
CA CYS A 116 0.82 13.45 13.35
C CYS A 116 0.68 12.02 13.88
N CYS A 117 1.68 11.48 14.59
CA CYS A 117 1.57 10.17 15.21
C CYS A 117 0.47 10.14 16.27
N VAL A 118 0.46 11.13 17.17
CA VAL A 118 -0.51 11.17 18.28
C VAL A 118 -1.91 11.44 17.77
N GLU A 119 -2.08 12.35 16.80
CA GLU A 119 -3.37 12.59 16.14
C GLU A 119 -3.90 11.31 15.47
N GLY A 120 -3.07 10.67 14.65
CA GLY A 120 -3.46 9.47 13.90
C GLY A 120 -3.77 8.27 14.80
N ASN A 121 -3.00 8.11 15.88
CA ASN A 121 -3.26 7.07 16.87
C ASN A 121 -4.64 7.23 17.55
N ARG A 122 -5.02 8.46 17.88
CA ARG A 122 -6.27 8.76 18.60
C ARG A 122 -7.52 8.48 17.78
N GLU A 123 -7.46 8.67 16.46
CA GLU A 123 -8.60 8.44 15.55
C GLU A 123 -8.64 7.04 14.96
N PHE A 124 -7.63 6.20 15.22
CA PHE A 124 -7.43 4.96 14.47
C PHE A 124 -8.57 3.94 14.64
N ASP A 125 -9.25 3.89 15.80
CA ASP A 125 -10.43 3.03 16.02
C ASP A 125 -11.54 3.35 15.03
N ARG A 126 -11.87 4.64 14.96
CA ARG A 126 -12.91 5.16 14.09
C ARG A 126 -12.53 4.91 12.64
N THR A 127 -11.30 5.21 12.26
CA THR A 127 -10.79 4.94 10.91
C THR A 127 -10.88 3.47 10.56
N ALA A 128 -10.49 2.57 11.47
CA ALA A 128 -10.55 1.13 11.23
C ALA A 128 -11.99 0.62 11.08
N GLN A 129 -12.92 1.19 11.84
CA GLN A 129 -14.35 0.90 11.72
C GLN A 129 -14.93 1.44 10.41
N GLU A 130 -14.67 2.70 10.05
CA GLU A 130 -15.11 3.32 8.79
C GLU A 130 -14.63 2.50 7.59
N LEU A 131 -13.37 2.08 7.61
CA LEU A 131 -12.73 1.36 6.51
C LEU A 131 -12.91 -0.17 6.55
N ASP A 132 -13.57 -0.70 7.59
CA ASP A 132 -13.80 -2.13 7.82
C ASP A 132 -12.49 -2.96 7.70
N ILE A 133 -11.44 -2.52 8.40
CA ILE A 133 -10.13 -3.17 8.40
C ILE A 133 -9.79 -3.85 9.73
N PRO A 134 -9.02 -4.95 9.71
CA PRO A 134 -8.55 -5.59 10.93
C PRO A 134 -7.59 -4.70 11.71
N PHE A 135 -7.98 -4.34 12.93
CA PHE A 135 -7.22 -3.54 13.88
C PHE A 135 -7.49 -4.01 15.31
N ARG A 136 -6.46 -4.01 16.17
CA ARG A 136 -6.59 -4.33 17.60
C ARG A 136 -5.77 -3.37 18.44
N ARG A 137 -6.39 -2.80 19.48
CA ARG A 137 -5.73 -1.93 20.46
C ARG A 137 -5.13 -2.75 21.59
N THR A 138 -4.02 -3.42 21.27
CA THR A 138 -3.33 -4.38 22.17
C THR A 138 -2.49 -3.72 23.24
N GLY A 139 -2.20 -2.42 23.10
CA GLY A 139 -1.09 -1.78 23.79
C GLY A 139 0.27 -2.25 23.27
N LYS A 140 1.35 -1.88 23.97
CA LYS A 140 2.75 -2.21 23.65
C LYS A 140 3.61 -2.14 24.91
N LEU A 141 4.60 -3.02 25.04
CA LEU A 141 5.60 -2.97 26.11
C LEU A 141 6.97 -2.53 25.57
N LEU A 142 7.63 -1.62 26.30
CA LEU A 142 9.07 -1.34 26.19
C LEU A 142 9.75 -1.92 27.43
N VAL A 143 10.54 -2.96 27.27
CA VAL A 143 11.05 -3.80 28.35
C VAL A 143 12.50 -3.47 28.65
N GLY A 144 12.79 -3.26 29.93
CA GLY A 144 14.12 -2.94 30.46
C GLY A 144 14.59 -3.89 31.53
N ASN A 145 15.90 -3.96 31.72
CA ASN A 145 16.58 -4.86 32.65
C ASN A 145 17.62 -4.15 33.53
N THR A 146 18.10 -2.98 33.13
CA THR A 146 19.21 -2.28 33.80
C THR A 146 18.79 -0.93 34.39
N GLY A 147 19.63 -0.37 35.28
CA GLY A 147 19.40 0.98 35.78
C GLY A 147 19.44 2.07 34.69
N GLU A 148 20.19 1.84 33.60
CA GLU A 148 20.24 2.73 32.44
C GLU A 148 18.95 2.65 31.62
N ASP A 149 18.42 1.44 31.42
CA ASP A 149 17.11 1.24 30.78
C ASP A 149 16.03 2.00 31.54
N LEU A 150 16.03 1.95 32.87
CA LEU A 150 15.03 2.68 33.68
C LEU A 150 15.13 4.20 33.48
N LYS A 151 16.34 4.76 33.35
CA LYS A 151 16.54 6.18 33.07
C LYS A 151 16.03 6.55 31.68
N SER A 152 16.37 5.76 30.65
CA SER A 152 15.92 5.99 29.27
C SER A 152 14.40 5.85 29.14
N LEU A 153 13.82 4.87 29.82
CA LEU A 153 12.37 4.64 29.85
C LEU A 153 11.62 5.81 30.47
N LYS A 154 12.10 6.35 31.61
CA LYS A 154 11.50 7.55 32.22
C LYS A 154 11.57 8.76 31.30
N LYS A 155 12.69 8.97 30.60
CA LYS A 155 12.80 10.02 29.58
C LYS A 155 11.78 9.83 28.47
N THR A 156 11.62 8.59 27.98
CA THR A 156 10.64 8.24 26.95
C THR A 156 9.20 8.52 27.41
N MET A 157 8.87 8.24 28.68
CA MET A 157 7.57 8.55 29.26
C MET A 157 7.30 10.06 29.31
N GLU A 158 8.29 10.87 29.73
CA GLU A 158 8.16 12.33 29.74
C GLU A 158 8.03 12.90 28.33
N THR A 159 8.83 12.43 27.36
CA THR A 159 8.66 12.75 25.94
C THR A 159 7.26 12.42 25.46
N GLY A 160 6.76 11.22 25.78
CA GLY A 160 5.40 10.81 25.45
C GLY A 160 4.35 11.73 26.04
N LYS A 161 4.51 12.15 27.30
CA LYS A 161 3.63 13.10 27.97
C LYS A 161 3.63 14.47 27.28
N LEU A 162 4.81 14.99 26.92
CA LEU A 162 4.93 16.25 26.16
C LEU A 162 4.25 16.17 24.79
N ASN A 163 4.34 15.03 24.13
CA ASN A 163 3.67 14.78 22.85
C ASN A 163 2.15 14.58 23.00
N GLY A 164 1.64 14.40 24.23
CA GLY A 164 0.23 14.15 24.50
C GLY A 164 -0.19 12.68 24.39
N CYS A 165 0.74 11.74 24.54
CA CYS A 165 0.44 10.32 24.71
C CYS A 165 -0.41 10.11 25.97
N ARG A 166 -1.33 9.15 25.94
CA ARG A 166 -2.26 8.87 27.06
C ARG A 166 -1.96 7.51 27.70
N GLY A 167 -2.04 7.46 29.03
CA GLY A 167 -2.00 6.22 29.81
C GLY A 167 -0.66 5.49 29.80
N LEU A 168 0.47 6.20 29.61
CA LEU A 168 1.78 5.55 29.74
C LEU A 168 2.02 5.16 31.19
N GLU A 169 2.31 3.89 31.43
CA GLU A 169 2.45 3.32 32.78
C GLU A 169 3.79 2.60 32.91
N LEU A 170 4.50 2.84 34.03
CA LEU A 170 5.64 2.02 34.41
C LEU A 170 5.11 0.78 35.14
N VAL A 171 5.41 -0.40 34.62
CA VAL A 171 4.95 -1.68 35.14
C VAL A 171 6.13 -2.55 35.57
N ASP A 172 5.93 -3.35 36.61
CA ASP A 172 6.94 -4.28 37.12
C ASP A 172 6.92 -5.63 36.37
N LYS A 173 7.87 -6.50 36.72
CA LYS A 173 7.97 -7.87 36.19
C LYS A 173 6.68 -8.69 36.32
N SER A 174 5.94 -8.55 37.42
CA SER A 174 4.68 -9.29 37.65
C SER A 174 3.62 -8.85 36.65
N ALA A 175 3.48 -7.54 36.43
CA ALA A 175 2.59 -6.98 35.44
C ALA A 175 3.00 -7.34 34.00
N ILE A 176 4.31 -7.40 33.69
CA ILE A 176 4.81 -7.92 32.39
C ILE A 176 4.30 -9.35 32.17
N GLN A 177 4.45 -10.25 33.14
CA GLN A 177 4.00 -11.64 32.98
C GLN A 177 2.49 -11.77 32.84
N LYS A 178 1.70 -10.87 33.44
CA LYS A 178 0.25 -10.82 33.26
C LYS A 178 -0.14 -10.34 31.86
N LEU A 179 0.56 -9.31 31.34
CA LEU A 179 0.26 -8.70 30.05
C LEU A 179 0.78 -9.52 28.87
N ALA A 180 1.98 -10.10 28.97
CA ALA A 180 2.63 -10.87 27.93
C ALA A 180 3.47 -12.02 28.55
N PRO A 181 2.82 -13.16 28.88
CA PRO A 181 3.51 -14.31 29.47
C PRO A 181 4.73 -14.77 28.68
N GLY A 182 5.84 -14.99 29.38
CA GLY A 182 7.09 -15.51 28.79
C GLY A 182 8.02 -14.45 28.18
N VAL A 183 7.60 -13.18 28.15
CA VAL A 183 8.51 -12.05 27.88
C VAL A 183 9.53 -11.92 29.02
N GLN A 184 10.79 -11.65 28.68
CA GLN A 184 11.88 -11.47 29.65
C GLN A 184 12.11 -9.97 29.92
N GLY A 185 12.06 -9.58 31.19
CA GLY A 185 12.19 -8.19 31.63
C GLY A 185 12.02 -8.00 33.14
N GLU A 186 12.68 -6.99 33.71
CA GLU A 186 12.52 -6.62 35.12
C GLU A 186 11.45 -5.53 35.34
N PHE A 187 11.30 -4.63 34.37
CA PHE A 187 10.27 -3.60 34.34
C PHE A 187 10.00 -3.18 32.89
N ALA A 188 8.88 -2.50 32.65
CA ALA A 188 8.53 -2.02 31.32
C ALA A 188 7.70 -0.74 31.37
N MET A 189 7.68 0.00 30.26
CA MET A 189 6.62 0.99 30.01
C MET A 189 5.52 0.30 29.19
N PHE A 190 4.30 0.33 29.71
CA PHE A 190 3.11 -0.05 28.98
C PHE A 190 2.49 1.17 28.28
N SER A 191 2.28 1.06 26.98
CA SER A 191 1.59 2.06 26.15
C SER A 191 0.25 1.50 25.68
N PRO A 192 -0.87 1.77 26.39
CA PRO A 192 -2.18 1.18 26.10
C PRO A 192 -2.77 1.66 24.77
N MET A 193 -2.38 2.87 24.33
CA MET A 193 -2.86 3.46 23.09
C MET A 193 -2.17 2.89 21.83
N SER A 194 -1.10 2.10 21.96
CA SER A 194 -0.51 1.40 20.82
C SER A 194 -1.43 0.26 20.32
N GLY A 195 -1.32 -0.08 19.04
CA GLY A 195 -2.11 -1.17 18.46
C GLY A 195 -1.42 -1.85 17.30
N ILE A 196 -2.10 -2.85 16.75
CA ILE A 196 -1.68 -3.61 15.58
C ILE A 196 -2.77 -3.55 14.52
N VAL A 197 -2.38 -3.38 13.26
CA VAL A 197 -3.25 -3.25 12.09
C VAL A 197 -2.74 -4.13 10.96
N ASN A 198 -3.61 -4.56 10.05
CA ASN A 198 -3.15 -5.10 8.77
C ASN A 198 -2.70 -3.94 7.84
N PRO A 199 -1.40 -3.75 7.58
CA PRO A 199 -0.91 -2.58 6.84
C PRO A 199 -1.31 -2.60 5.36
N PHE A 200 -1.49 -3.80 4.80
CA PHE A 200 -1.93 -3.99 3.42
C PHE A 200 -3.37 -3.51 3.26
N LEU A 201 -4.27 -4.07 4.08
CA LEU A 201 -5.70 -3.74 4.01
C LEU A 201 -5.96 -2.29 4.39
N PHE A 202 -5.19 -1.69 5.31
CA PHE A 202 -5.32 -0.25 5.59
C PHE A 202 -5.03 0.62 4.37
N THR A 203 -3.90 0.36 3.69
CA THR A 203 -3.53 1.11 2.48
C THR A 203 -4.55 0.90 1.36
N ILE A 204 -4.95 -0.36 1.13
CA ILE A 204 -5.96 -0.72 0.12
C ILE A 204 -7.30 -0.06 0.44
N ALA A 205 -7.72 -0.03 1.70
CA ALA A 205 -9.00 0.56 2.09
C ALA A 205 -9.05 2.08 1.93
N LEU A 206 -7.94 2.79 2.20
CA LEU A 206 -7.84 4.21 1.89
C LEU A 206 -8.03 4.47 0.39
N ALA A 207 -7.33 3.70 -0.46
CA ALA A 207 -7.42 3.86 -1.91
C ALA A 207 -8.81 3.48 -2.46
N GLU A 208 -9.37 2.35 -2.01
CA GLU A 208 -10.71 1.91 -2.43
C GLU A 208 -11.80 2.89 -1.98
N ASN A 209 -11.69 3.48 -0.79
CA ASN A 209 -12.62 4.52 -0.34
C ASN A 209 -12.46 5.84 -1.12
N ALA A 210 -11.22 6.25 -1.46
CA ALA A 210 -11.00 7.40 -2.34
C ALA A 210 -11.63 7.16 -3.72
N ARG A 211 -11.47 5.95 -4.28
CA ARG A 211 -12.05 5.53 -5.56
C ARG A 211 -13.58 5.51 -5.53
N GLN A 212 -14.19 5.03 -4.43
CA GLN A 212 -15.63 5.09 -4.20
C GLN A 212 -16.16 6.53 -4.19
N ASN A 213 -15.35 7.48 -3.72
CA ASN A 213 -15.70 8.90 -3.65
C ASN A 213 -15.34 9.70 -4.91
N GLY A 214 -14.77 9.05 -5.94
CA GLY A 214 -14.56 9.64 -7.27
C GLY A 214 -13.10 9.90 -7.65
N ALA A 215 -12.12 9.53 -6.83
CA ALA A 215 -10.71 9.60 -7.23
C ALA A 215 -10.38 8.54 -8.29
N GLU A 216 -9.54 8.90 -9.25
CA GLU A 216 -9.08 8.00 -10.32
C GLU A 216 -7.65 7.53 -10.06
N PHE A 217 -7.37 6.24 -10.24
CA PHE A 217 -6.06 5.64 -10.01
C PHE A 217 -5.48 5.11 -11.33
N PHE A 218 -4.23 5.48 -11.60
CA PHE A 218 -3.48 5.11 -12.78
C PHE A 218 -2.24 4.32 -12.37
N PHE A 219 -2.36 2.99 -12.39
CA PHE A 219 -1.27 2.06 -12.08
C PHE A 219 -0.34 1.86 -13.27
N CYS A 220 0.90 1.45 -13.02
CA CYS A 220 1.96 1.34 -14.03
C CYS A 220 2.25 2.66 -14.77
N HIS A 221 1.97 3.81 -14.15
CA HIS A 221 2.24 5.16 -14.67
C HIS A 221 3.32 5.82 -13.82
N GLU A 222 4.57 5.42 -14.05
CA GLU A 222 5.73 6.07 -13.41
C GLU A 222 5.86 7.51 -13.92
N VAL A 223 5.98 8.46 -13.00
CA VAL A 223 6.24 9.85 -13.34
C VAL A 223 7.72 10.01 -13.66
N THR A 224 8.00 10.49 -14.88
CA THR A 224 9.36 10.68 -15.40
C THR A 224 9.70 12.16 -15.62
N GLY A 225 8.70 13.05 -15.54
CA GLY A 225 8.89 14.48 -15.70
C GLY A 225 7.70 15.27 -15.14
N VAL A 226 7.97 16.48 -14.67
CA VAL A 226 6.95 17.46 -14.30
C VAL A 226 7.40 18.79 -14.89
N ARG A 227 6.52 19.44 -15.66
CA ARG A 227 6.78 20.74 -16.26
C ARG A 227 5.65 21.70 -15.94
N ARG A 228 6.00 22.96 -15.70
CA ARG A 228 5.05 24.03 -15.48
C ARG A 228 4.74 24.72 -16.79
N GLU A 229 3.45 24.83 -17.10
CA GLU A 229 2.94 25.39 -18.35
C GLU A 229 2.73 26.91 -18.24
N ALA A 230 2.57 27.58 -19.38
CA ALA A 230 2.37 29.03 -19.43
C ALA A 230 1.08 29.48 -18.71
N ASP A 231 0.04 28.65 -18.73
CA ASP A 231 -1.23 28.86 -18.01
C ASP A 231 -1.13 28.56 -16.50
N GLN A 232 0.08 28.36 -15.98
CA GLN A 232 0.41 28.07 -14.58
C GLN A 232 -0.04 26.68 -14.10
N SER A 233 -0.60 25.84 -14.98
CA SER A 233 -0.84 24.42 -14.69
C SER A 233 0.45 23.60 -14.78
N TYR A 234 0.37 22.35 -14.37
CA TYR A 234 1.44 21.37 -14.52
C TYR A 234 1.05 20.34 -15.58
N THR A 235 2.02 19.98 -16.41
CA THR A 235 1.99 18.71 -17.14
C THR A 235 2.90 17.71 -16.44
N VAL A 236 2.35 16.53 -16.15
CA VAL A 236 3.04 15.39 -15.54
C VAL A 236 3.21 14.32 -16.60
N GLU A 237 4.47 13.93 -16.84
CA GLU A 237 4.86 13.02 -17.91
C GLU A 237 5.02 11.60 -17.37
N THR A 238 4.53 10.63 -18.14
CA THR A 238 4.71 9.21 -17.88
C THR A 238 4.99 8.48 -19.20
N PRO A 239 5.62 7.29 -19.18
CA PRO A 239 5.76 6.47 -20.39
C PRO A 239 4.44 6.04 -21.05
N ARG A 240 3.28 6.29 -20.40
CA ARG A 240 1.94 5.93 -20.86
C ARG A 240 1.05 7.14 -21.16
N GLY A 241 1.69 8.30 -21.39
CA GLY A 241 1.04 9.55 -21.75
C GLY A 241 1.22 10.65 -20.71
N GLU A 242 0.73 11.82 -21.06
CA GLU A 242 0.80 13.04 -20.26
C GLU A 242 -0.54 13.34 -19.57
N PHE A 243 -0.45 13.94 -18.39
CA PHE A 243 -1.58 14.38 -17.59
C PHE A 243 -1.44 15.85 -17.27
N ARG A 244 -2.53 16.62 -17.38
CA ARG A 244 -2.56 18.02 -16.94
C ARG A 244 -3.22 18.16 -15.58
N THR A 245 -2.69 19.03 -14.74
CA THR A 245 -3.24 19.30 -13.42
C THR A 245 -3.01 20.72 -12.95
N ARG A 246 -3.89 21.23 -12.09
CA ARG A 246 -3.67 22.51 -11.40
C ARG A 246 -2.74 22.35 -10.21
N TRP A 247 -2.87 21.26 -9.47
CA TRP A 247 -2.05 20.93 -8.30
C TRP A 247 -1.29 19.62 -8.48
N VAL A 248 -0.08 19.57 -7.94
CA VAL A 248 0.70 18.33 -7.79
C VAL A 248 0.91 18.07 -6.30
N VAL A 249 0.68 16.84 -5.86
CA VAL A 249 1.08 16.37 -4.52
C VAL A 249 2.17 15.31 -4.67
N ASN A 250 3.39 15.63 -4.25
CA ASN A 250 4.46 14.65 -4.18
C ASN A 250 4.27 13.76 -2.95
N SER A 251 3.84 12.52 -3.15
CA SER A 251 3.73 11.48 -2.11
C SER A 251 4.53 10.22 -2.49
N ALA A 252 5.66 10.41 -3.19
CA ALA A 252 6.39 9.31 -3.83
C ALA A 252 7.25 8.46 -2.87
N GLY A 253 7.21 8.71 -1.56
CA GLY A 253 7.93 7.93 -0.55
C GLY A 253 9.44 7.90 -0.83
N LEU A 254 10.00 6.74 -1.18
CA LEU A 254 11.40 6.61 -1.59
C LEU A 254 11.78 7.48 -2.81
N GLY A 255 10.80 7.80 -3.67
CA GLY A 255 10.98 8.70 -4.80
C GLY A 255 10.80 10.19 -4.47
N CYS A 256 10.53 10.58 -3.22
CA CYS A 256 10.17 11.96 -2.89
C CYS A 256 11.25 12.98 -3.29
N GLY A 257 12.54 12.65 -3.14
CA GLY A 257 13.63 13.51 -3.58
C GLY A 257 13.64 13.71 -5.10
N VAL A 258 13.47 12.64 -5.87
CA VAL A 258 13.43 12.69 -7.34
C VAL A 258 12.28 13.57 -7.83
N ILE A 259 11.07 13.40 -7.27
CA ILE A 259 9.92 14.24 -7.64
C ILE A 259 10.09 15.68 -7.16
N SER A 260 10.73 15.93 -6.01
CA SER A 260 11.04 17.29 -5.54
C SER A 260 11.95 18.01 -6.54
N GLU A 261 13.00 17.34 -7.02
CA GLU A 261 13.92 17.86 -8.04
C GLU A 261 13.19 18.13 -9.36
N MET A 262 12.28 17.24 -9.80
CA MET A 262 11.44 17.48 -11.00
C MET A 262 10.55 18.72 -10.85
N LEU A 263 10.12 19.05 -9.63
CA LEU A 263 9.35 20.26 -9.32
C LEU A 263 10.24 21.51 -9.16
N GLY A 264 11.57 21.37 -9.19
CA GLY A 264 12.52 22.46 -8.92
C GLY A 264 12.73 22.77 -7.44
N ILE A 265 12.24 21.91 -6.53
CA ILE A 265 12.46 22.02 -5.08
C ILE A 265 13.70 21.20 -4.71
N THR A 266 14.84 21.88 -4.59
CA THR A 266 16.14 21.24 -4.38
C THR A 266 16.56 21.19 -2.92
N GLY A 267 17.57 20.37 -2.61
CA GLY A 267 18.21 20.33 -1.28
C GLY A 267 17.77 19.17 -0.37
N TYR A 268 16.87 18.31 -0.83
CA TYR A 268 16.47 17.11 -0.09
C TYR A 268 17.38 15.92 -0.36
N ARG A 269 18.17 15.53 0.65
CA ARG A 269 18.98 14.31 0.61
C ARG A 269 18.21 13.15 1.26
N ILE A 270 17.81 12.18 0.45
CA ILE A 270 17.09 10.98 0.92
C ILE A 270 18.09 9.83 1.13
N ALA A 271 18.15 9.32 2.35
CA ALA A 271 18.87 8.11 2.71
C ALA A 271 17.88 6.95 2.94
N GLY A 272 18.16 5.80 2.35
CA GLY A 272 17.37 4.60 2.58
C GLY A 272 17.78 3.94 3.89
N SER A 273 16.83 3.67 4.77
CA SER A 273 17.07 2.82 5.95
C SER A 273 16.35 1.50 5.74
N LYS A 274 17.12 0.48 5.35
CA LYS A 274 16.64 -0.89 5.12
C LYS A 274 16.53 -1.64 6.44
N GLY A 275 15.39 -2.28 6.64
CA GLY A 275 15.14 -3.17 7.76
C GLY A 275 14.64 -4.51 7.26
N ASN A 276 15.25 -5.59 7.75
CA ASN A 276 14.92 -6.97 7.48
C ASN A 276 13.99 -7.52 8.54
N TYR A 277 13.11 -8.43 8.14
CA TYR A 277 12.08 -9.00 8.99
C TYR A 277 11.97 -10.50 8.78
N LEU A 278 11.72 -11.18 9.88
CA LEU A 278 11.39 -12.60 9.93
C LEU A 278 9.94 -12.77 10.37
N ILE A 279 9.20 -13.65 9.69
CA ILE A 279 7.81 -13.98 10.04
C ILE A 279 7.75 -15.41 10.59
N LEU A 280 7.19 -15.52 11.79
CA LEU A 280 6.90 -16.79 12.46
C LEU A 280 5.45 -17.24 12.19
N ASP A 281 5.26 -18.54 12.21
CA ASP A 281 3.97 -19.21 12.03
C ASP A 281 2.91 -18.74 13.05
N LYS A 282 1.62 -18.79 12.67
CA LYS A 282 0.51 -18.35 13.54
C LYS A 282 0.44 -19.08 14.87
N ARG A 283 0.94 -20.33 14.95
CA ARG A 283 1.00 -21.07 16.22
C ARG A 283 1.80 -20.34 17.30
N MET A 284 2.71 -19.45 16.91
CA MET A 284 3.52 -18.66 17.82
C MET A 284 2.81 -17.40 18.31
N GLY A 285 1.84 -16.86 17.55
CA GLY A 285 1.14 -15.62 17.94
C GLY A 285 0.26 -15.76 19.16
N ALA A 286 -0.26 -16.95 19.46
CA ALA A 286 -1.00 -17.20 20.69
C ALA A 286 -0.16 -16.99 21.97
N LEU A 287 1.17 -17.02 21.84
CA LEU A 287 2.13 -16.83 22.93
C LEU A 287 2.59 -15.37 23.07
N LEU A 288 2.13 -14.45 22.19
CA LEU A 288 2.52 -13.05 22.19
C LEU A 288 1.30 -12.15 21.94
N PRO A 289 0.63 -11.66 23.01
CA PRO A 289 -0.63 -10.94 22.89
C PRO A 289 -0.47 -9.49 22.39
N LEU A 290 0.71 -8.90 22.56
CA LEU A 290 1.00 -7.49 22.21
C LEU A 290 2.45 -7.33 21.71
N PRO A 291 2.78 -6.21 21.04
CA PRO A 291 4.14 -5.92 20.60
C PRO A 291 5.08 -5.63 21.79
N VAL A 292 6.28 -6.21 21.74
CA VAL A 292 7.29 -6.12 22.81
C VAL A 292 8.59 -5.64 22.21
N TYR A 293 9.08 -4.52 22.75
CA TYR A 293 10.25 -3.80 22.30
C TYR A 293 11.27 -3.72 23.44
N PRO A 294 12.57 -3.63 23.14
CA PRO A 294 13.54 -3.21 24.14
C PRO A 294 13.34 -1.72 24.48
N VAL A 295 13.92 -1.26 25.60
CA VAL A 295 14.06 0.18 25.83
C VAL A 295 15.00 0.76 24.76
N PRO A 296 14.61 1.88 24.10
CA PRO A 296 15.44 2.50 23.09
C PRO A 296 16.75 3.04 23.67
N SER A 297 17.84 2.89 22.91
CA SER A 297 19.10 3.61 23.14
C SER A 297 19.18 4.93 22.35
N ASN A 298 18.35 5.09 21.30
CA ASN A 298 18.21 6.29 20.47
C ASN A 298 16.81 6.32 19.79
N THR A 299 16.62 7.07 18.70
CA THR A 299 15.33 7.13 17.96
C THR A 299 14.94 5.79 17.30
N TYR A 300 15.89 4.87 17.14
CA TYR A 300 15.63 3.50 16.73
C TYR A 300 15.26 2.65 17.95
N MET A 301 14.06 2.06 17.90
CA MET A 301 13.46 1.31 19.01
C MET A 301 14.00 -0.11 19.19
N GLY A 302 15.07 -0.49 18.48
CA GLY A 302 15.68 -1.81 18.55
C GLY A 302 14.93 -2.91 17.78
N ILE A 303 15.54 -4.10 17.74
CA ILE A 303 14.93 -5.32 17.23
C ILE A 303 13.81 -5.74 18.19
N HIS A 304 12.61 -5.96 17.68
CA HIS A 304 11.43 -6.23 18.49
C HIS A 304 10.64 -7.44 17.98
N VAL A 305 9.68 -7.89 18.81
CA VAL A 305 8.73 -8.94 18.44
C VAL A 305 7.31 -8.37 18.44
N THR A 306 6.60 -8.56 17.33
CA THR A 306 5.30 -7.94 17.10
C THR A 306 4.31 -8.97 16.60
N PRO A 307 3.22 -9.26 17.33
CA PRO A 307 2.12 -10.04 16.77
C PRO A 307 1.40 -9.23 15.69
N THR A 308 1.02 -9.89 14.62
CA THR A 308 0.19 -9.33 13.56
C THR A 308 -1.29 -9.50 13.91
N VAL A 309 -2.16 -8.69 13.30
CA VAL A 309 -3.61 -8.85 13.50
C VAL A 309 -4.08 -10.23 13.05
N ASP A 310 -3.43 -10.83 12.06
CA ASP A 310 -3.75 -12.16 11.52
C ASP A 310 -3.11 -13.33 12.30
N GLY A 311 -2.39 -13.05 13.39
CA GLY A 311 -1.88 -14.06 14.32
C GLY A 311 -0.45 -14.57 14.07
N ASN A 312 0.24 -14.15 13.01
CA ASN A 312 1.70 -14.36 12.89
C ASN A 312 2.47 -13.49 13.88
N VAL A 313 3.75 -13.79 14.10
CA VAL A 313 4.69 -12.90 14.81
C VAL A 313 5.75 -12.42 13.84
N ILE A 314 6.03 -11.11 13.83
CA ILE A 314 7.13 -10.48 13.10
C ILE A 314 8.27 -10.24 14.08
N VAL A 315 9.49 -10.60 13.68
CA VAL A 315 10.74 -10.31 14.39
C VAL A 315 11.56 -9.36 13.53
N GLY A 316 12.05 -8.27 14.13
CA GLY A 316 12.80 -7.22 13.44
C GLY A 316 12.22 -5.83 13.74
N PRO A 317 12.55 -4.81 12.94
CA PRO A 317 13.60 -4.86 11.93
C PRO A 317 15.00 -4.76 12.54
N ASP A 318 16.03 -5.05 11.76
CA ASP A 318 17.36 -4.45 11.92
C ASP A 318 17.39 -3.08 11.20
N ALA A 319 18.54 -2.41 11.13
CA ALA A 319 18.64 -1.13 10.43
C ALA A 319 19.99 -0.97 9.72
N GLU A 320 19.95 -0.85 8.39
CA GLU A 320 21.10 -0.62 7.53
C GLU A 320 20.86 0.58 6.61
N TYR A 321 21.86 1.44 6.44
CA TYR A 321 21.78 2.52 5.45
C TYR A 321 22.11 1.99 4.05
N VAL A 322 21.22 2.23 3.10
CA VAL A 322 21.35 1.80 1.71
C VAL A 322 21.22 2.98 0.75
N LYS A 323 21.92 2.89 -0.37
CA LYS A 323 21.82 3.84 -1.49
C LYS A 323 20.96 3.31 -2.63
N ASP A 324 20.91 2.00 -2.80
CA ASP A 324 20.04 1.34 -3.77
C ASP A 324 18.67 1.07 -3.12
N PHE A 325 17.64 1.78 -3.60
CA PHE A 325 16.27 1.65 -3.10
C PHE A 325 15.48 0.50 -3.76
N THR A 326 16.13 -0.27 -4.64
CA THR A 326 15.54 -1.40 -5.34
C THR A 326 15.96 -2.75 -4.75
N ASP A 327 17.05 -2.80 -3.97
CA ASP A 327 17.52 -4.03 -3.34
C ASP A 327 16.73 -4.39 -2.08
N TYR A 328 15.80 -5.34 -2.24
CA TYR A 328 15.04 -5.95 -1.16
C TYR A 328 15.59 -7.32 -0.71
N GLY A 329 16.81 -7.70 -1.08
CA GLY A 329 17.45 -8.92 -0.63
C GLY A 329 17.50 -9.02 0.89
N VAL A 330 17.32 -10.23 1.43
CA VAL A 330 17.35 -10.51 2.86
C VAL A 330 18.47 -11.50 3.14
N PRO A 331 19.63 -11.06 3.64
CA PRO A 331 20.74 -11.97 3.88
C PRO A 331 20.44 -12.94 5.03
N ALA A 332 20.93 -14.17 4.93
CA ALA A 332 20.71 -15.21 5.96
C ALA A 332 21.28 -14.80 7.32
N LYS A 333 22.44 -14.13 7.34
CA LYS A 333 23.10 -13.62 8.56
C LYS A 333 22.17 -12.70 9.35
N ASN A 334 21.49 -11.76 8.68
CA ASN A 334 20.54 -10.87 9.33
C ASN A 334 19.40 -11.63 10.01
N MET A 335 18.89 -12.72 9.41
CA MET A 335 17.84 -13.54 10.03
C MET A 335 18.31 -14.25 11.30
N GLU A 336 19.59 -14.62 11.37
CA GLU A 336 20.19 -15.22 12.56
C GLU A 336 20.38 -14.17 13.66
N GLU A 337 20.90 -12.99 13.31
CA GLU A 337 21.07 -11.86 14.23
C GLU A 337 19.73 -11.37 14.81
N LEU A 338 18.69 -11.25 13.98
CA LEU A 338 17.34 -10.90 14.41
C LEU A 338 16.81 -11.90 15.43
N ALA A 339 16.95 -13.20 15.14
CA ALA A 339 16.46 -14.25 16.00
C ALA A 339 17.22 -14.31 17.33
N GLU A 340 18.54 -14.19 17.31
CA GLU A 340 19.37 -14.18 18.52
C GLU A 340 19.02 -12.97 19.40
N SER A 341 18.99 -11.78 18.82
CA SER A 341 18.69 -10.54 19.55
C SER A 341 17.29 -10.58 20.17
N ALA A 342 16.27 -10.92 19.38
CA ALA A 342 14.90 -10.97 19.84
C ALA A 342 14.63 -12.10 20.86
N SER A 343 15.41 -13.18 20.85
CA SER A 343 15.28 -14.28 21.82
C SER A 343 15.59 -13.83 23.25
N ARG A 344 16.35 -12.74 23.43
CA ARG A 344 16.61 -12.12 24.73
C ARG A 344 15.37 -11.47 25.33
N LEU A 345 14.44 -11.01 24.48
CA LEU A 345 13.14 -10.45 24.89
C LEU A 345 12.06 -11.53 24.96
N TRP A 346 12.09 -12.48 24.02
CA TRP A 346 11.05 -13.50 23.88
C TRP A 346 11.64 -14.83 23.39
N PRO A 347 11.86 -15.82 24.28
CA PRO A 347 12.73 -16.98 24.02
C PRO A 347 12.08 -18.08 23.17
N PHE A 348 10.95 -17.82 22.52
CA PHE A 348 10.20 -18.82 21.76
C PHE A 348 10.56 -18.87 20.27
N ILE A 349 11.53 -18.07 19.83
CA ILE A 349 11.93 -17.97 18.43
C ILE A 349 12.80 -19.17 18.04
N ARG A 350 12.30 -20.00 17.11
CA ARG A 350 13.01 -21.21 16.65
C ARG A 350 12.94 -21.31 15.14
N LYS A 351 14.04 -21.73 14.49
CA LYS A 351 14.12 -21.87 13.01
C LYS A 351 12.96 -22.67 12.40
N LYS A 352 12.44 -23.70 13.09
CA LYS A 352 11.28 -24.51 12.63
C LYS A 352 9.95 -23.74 12.53
N ASP A 353 9.88 -22.57 13.15
CA ASP A 353 8.70 -21.70 13.18
C ASP A 353 8.74 -20.63 12.06
N TYR A 354 9.83 -20.58 11.28
CA TYR A 354 10.04 -19.54 10.26
C TYR A 354 9.24 -19.90 9.03
N ILE A 355 8.39 -18.98 8.56
CA ILE A 355 7.56 -19.22 7.37
C ILE A 355 7.86 -18.25 6.24
N ARG A 356 8.43 -17.07 6.52
CA ARG A 356 8.75 -16.05 5.52
C ARG A 356 9.74 -15.04 6.07
N ASN A 357 10.41 -14.34 5.16
CA ASN A 357 11.15 -13.12 5.45
C ASN A 357 10.85 -12.06 4.39
N TYR A 358 11.16 -10.80 4.71
CA TYR A 358 11.10 -9.67 3.79
C TYR A 358 11.98 -8.54 4.32
N SER A 359 12.27 -7.55 3.48
CA SER A 359 12.86 -6.28 3.90
C SER A 359 11.98 -5.11 3.48
N GLY A 360 12.13 -3.96 4.13
CA GLY A 360 11.53 -2.69 3.77
C GLY A 360 12.57 -1.58 3.85
N ILE A 361 12.40 -0.53 3.04
CA ILE A 361 13.32 0.62 3.02
C ILE A 361 12.51 1.87 3.38
N LEU A 362 12.96 2.59 4.39
CA LEU A 362 12.35 3.84 4.84
C LEU A 362 13.03 5.04 4.15
N PRO A 363 12.26 6.02 3.65
CA PRO A 363 12.80 7.23 3.04
C PRO A 363 13.15 8.27 4.11
N LYS A 364 14.37 8.23 4.66
CA LYS A 364 14.80 9.21 5.67
C LYS A 364 15.36 10.44 4.98
N TRP A 365 14.82 11.62 5.27
CA TRP A 365 15.51 12.86 4.93
C TRP A 365 16.64 13.08 5.94
N VAL A 366 17.84 13.37 5.44
CA VAL A 366 19.02 13.61 6.26
C VAL A 366 19.68 14.93 5.90
N ASP A 367 20.34 15.55 6.87
CA ASP A 367 21.23 16.69 6.63
C ASP A 367 22.58 16.27 6.03
N GLU A 368 23.51 17.22 5.90
CA GLU A 368 24.87 16.99 5.39
C GLU A 368 25.65 15.98 6.24
N ASN A 369 25.40 15.97 7.55
CA ASN A 369 26.04 15.09 8.54
C ASN A 369 25.38 13.70 8.62
N GLY A 370 24.28 13.47 7.89
CA GLY A 370 23.52 12.22 7.96
C GLY A 370 22.52 12.16 9.12
N THR A 371 22.27 13.27 9.82
CA THR A 371 21.27 13.35 10.89
C THR A 371 19.88 13.32 10.29
N VAL A 372 19.05 12.41 10.77
CA VAL A 372 17.66 12.26 10.32
C VAL A 372 16.86 13.50 10.72
N GLN A 373 16.19 14.10 9.74
CA GLN A 373 15.35 15.27 9.91
C GLN A 373 13.87 14.87 10.13
N ASP A 374 13.06 15.86 10.48
CA ASP A 374 11.62 15.71 10.66
C ASP A 374 10.88 15.50 9.31
N PHE A 375 9.59 15.19 9.37
CA PHE A 375 8.72 15.22 8.20
C PHE A 375 8.65 16.63 7.62
N VAL A 376 8.54 16.73 6.29
CA VAL A 376 8.22 17.97 5.59
C VAL A 376 6.88 17.84 4.91
N ILE A 377 6.03 18.85 5.10
CA ILE A 377 4.75 19.03 4.43
C ILE A 377 4.65 20.51 4.07
N GLU A 378 4.99 20.87 2.83
CA GLU A 378 5.14 22.28 2.46
C GLU A 378 4.64 22.60 1.06
N VAL A 379 4.48 23.90 0.78
CA VAL A 379 4.37 24.45 -0.57
C VAL A 379 5.44 25.53 -0.68
N ARG A 380 6.25 25.44 -1.74
CA ARG A 380 7.32 26.41 -2.04
C ARG A 380 6.87 27.31 -3.17
N ASP A 381 6.11 28.37 -2.85
CA ASP A 381 5.55 29.27 -3.88
C ASP A 381 6.64 29.96 -4.73
N ASP A 382 7.85 30.09 -4.19
CA ASP A 382 9.04 30.62 -4.86
C ASP A 382 9.60 29.69 -5.95
N ALA A 383 9.42 28.37 -5.81
CA ALA A 383 9.99 27.37 -6.70
C ALA A 383 8.93 26.59 -7.50
N ALA A 384 7.88 26.14 -6.82
CA ALA A 384 6.82 25.28 -7.35
C ALA A 384 5.44 25.65 -6.74
N PRO A 385 4.85 26.78 -7.13
CA PRO A 385 3.52 27.18 -6.65
C PRO A 385 2.47 26.16 -7.10
N HIS A 386 1.55 25.81 -6.19
CA HIS A 386 0.59 24.71 -6.36
C HIS A 386 1.19 23.29 -6.38
N ALA A 387 2.41 23.11 -5.85
CA ALA A 387 2.95 21.80 -5.53
C ALA A 387 3.03 21.61 -4.00
N VAL A 388 2.33 20.60 -3.47
CA VAL A 388 2.50 20.19 -2.07
C VAL A 388 3.56 19.09 -2.01
N ASN A 389 4.66 19.36 -1.32
CA ASN A 389 5.80 18.47 -1.23
C ASN A 389 5.81 17.70 0.10
N LEU A 390 5.85 16.36 0.03
CA LEU A 390 5.97 15.49 1.20
C LEU A 390 7.32 14.78 1.20
N VAL A 391 8.17 15.08 2.17
CA VAL A 391 9.55 14.58 2.23
C VAL A 391 9.84 13.93 3.58
N GLY A 392 10.62 12.84 3.55
CA GLY A 392 11.10 12.19 4.76
C GLY A 392 10.04 11.40 5.53
N ILE A 393 8.89 11.09 4.89
CA ILE A 393 7.77 10.38 5.55
C ILE A 393 8.09 8.88 5.75
N GLU A 394 8.89 8.62 6.78
CA GLU A 394 9.25 7.30 7.30
C GLU A 394 8.30 6.87 8.43
N SER A 395 8.72 6.04 9.39
CA SER A 395 7.93 5.74 10.59
C SER A 395 7.71 7.01 11.43
N PRO A 396 6.48 7.35 11.85
CA PRO A 396 5.27 6.54 11.91
C PRO A 396 4.27 6.84 10.77
N GLY A 397 4.72 7.00 9.54
CA GLY A 397 3.93 7.42 8.38
C GLY A 397 2.65 6.62 8.13
N LEU A 398 2.60 5.34 8.53
CA LEU A 398 1.37 4.56 8.54
C LEU A 398 0.35 5.08 9.56
N THR A 399 0.79 5.32 10.81
CA THR A 399 -0.08 5.90 11.85
C THR A 399 -0.46 7.34 11.50
N ALA A 400 0.48 8.10 10.96
CA ALA A 400 0.36 9.53 10.66
C ALA A 400 -0.36 9.85 9.33
N ALA A 401 -0.75 8.85 8.53
CA ALA A 401 -1.19 9.03 7.14
C ALA A 401 -2.35 10.03 6.99
N LEU A 402 -3.41 9.90 7.79
CA LEU A 402 -4.58 10.80 7.74
C LEU A 402 -4.29 12.20 8.29
N PRO A 403 -3.60 12.38 9.42
CA PRO A 403 -3.11 13.69 9.86
C PRO A 403 -2.24 14.43 8.83
N ILE A 404 -1.37 13.72 8.13
CA ILE A 404 -0.56 14.26 7.02
C ILE A 404 -1.48 14.70 5.88
N ALA A 405 -2.41 13.84 5.48
CA ALA A 405 -3.38 14.13 4.41
C ALA A 405 -4.22 15.38 4.69
N ARG A 406 -4.69 15.57 5.94
CA ARG A 406 -5.43 16.79 6.33
C ARG A 406 -4.57 18.05 6.27
N ARG A 407 -3.27 17.96 6.57
CA ARG A 407 -2.32 19.07 6.41
C ARG A 407 -2.14 19.42 4.93
N VAL A 408 -2.10 18.42 4.03
CA VAL A 408 -2.11 18.65 2.57
C VAL A 408 -3.37 19.39 2.13
N VAL A 409 -4.55 18.91 2.52
CA VAL A 409 -5.84 19.58 2.22
C VAL A 409 -5.84 21.02 2.72
N LYS A 410 -5.33 21.26 3.95
CA LYS A 410 -5.24 22.60 4.53
C LYS A 410 -4.34 23.53 3.71
N LEU A 411 -3.18 23.07 3.25
CA LEU A 411 -2.26 23.89 2.45
C LEU A 411 -2.87 24.28 1.09
N ILE A 412 -3.62 23.38 0.47
CA ILE A 412 -4.37 23.65 -0.76
C ILE A 412 -5.50 24.66 -0.45
N GLY A 413 -6.27 24.41 0.61
CA GLY A 413 -7.39 25.26 1.02
C GLY A 413 -7.02 26.70 1.44
N GLN A 414 -5.75 26.94 1.76
CA GLN A 414 -5.21 28.28 2.02
C GLN A 414 -4.96 29.10 0.74
N ARG A 415 -4.83 28.43 -0.41
CA ARG A 415 -4.52 29.04 -1.71
C ARG A 415 -5.70 29.01 -2.67
N GLU A 416 -6.61 28.06 -2.50
CA GLU A 416 -7.83 27.92 -3.29
C GLU A 416 -9.03 27.53 -2.41
N PRO A 417 -10.23 28.07 -2.63
CA PRO A 417 -11.41 27.66 -1.88
C PRO A 417 -11.83 26.22 -2.18
N LEU A 418 -12.05 25.42 -1.13
CA LEU A 418 -12.50 24.03 -1.26
C LEU A 418 -13.99 23.89 -0.98
N THR A 419 -14.75 23.40 -1.96
CA THR A 419 -16.18 23.13 -1.78
C THR A 419 -16.40 21.70 -1.32
N ALA A 420 -16.92 21.52 -0.10
CA ALA A 420 -17.22 20.18 0.43
C ALA A 420 -18.28 19.44 -0.41
N LYS A 421 -18.08 18.14 -0.57
CA LYS A 421 -19.00 17.21 -1.23
C LYS A 421 -20.06 16.74 -0.22
N LYS A 422 -21.34 16.82 -0.58
CA LYS A 422 -22.46 16.46 0.32
C LYS A 422 -22.64 14.95 0.47
N ASP A 423 -22.24 14.21 -0.57
CA ASP A 423 -22.37 12.77 -0.74
C ASP A 423 -21.04 12.03 -0.55
N PHE A 424 -20.10 12.61 0.21
CA PHE A 424 -18.90 11.88 0.62
C PHE A 424 -19.28 10.75 1.59
N ASP A 425 -18.87 9.52 1.28
CA ASP A 425 -19.03 8.37 2.17
C ASP A 425 -17.67 7.99 2.81
N PRO A 426 -17.49 8.19 4.13
CA PRO A 426 -16.26 7.76 4.80
C PRO A 426 -16.11 6.23 4.86
N SER A 427 -17.21 5.50 4.64
CA SER A 427 -17.32 4.07 4.90
C SER A 427 -16.87 3.26 3.69
N ARG A 428 -16.15 2.17 3.93
CA ARG A 428 -15.78 1.19 2.92
C ARG A 428 -15.91 -0.21 3.50
N LYS A 429 -16.60 -1.10 2.79
CA LYS A 429 -16.78 -2.49 3.23
C LYS A 429 -15.61 -3.38 2.77
N GLY A 430 -15.01 -4.12 3.68
CA GLY A 430 -13.95 -5.09 3.43
C GLY A 430 -14.50 -6.42 2.91
N ILE A 431 -13.60 -7.27 2.41
CA ILE A 431 -13.95 -8.66 2.06
C ILE A 431 -14.25 -9.42 3.35
N THR A 432 -15.40 -10.08 3.41
CA THR A 432 -15.78 -10.90 4.57
C THR A 432 -14.87 -12.12 4.64
N ARG A 433 -14.09 -12.23 5.72
CA ARG A 433 -13.17 -13.34 5.98
C ARG A 433 -13.91 -14.56 6.47
N PHE A 434 -14.04 -15.58 5.62
CA PHE A 434 -14.84 -16.77 5.91
C PHE A 434 -14.33 -17.53 7.15
N SER A 435 -13.01 -17.62 7.29
CA SER A 435 -12.33 -18.32 8.38
C SER A 435 -12.59 -17.75 9.77
N GLU A 436 -12.97 -16.47 9.85
CA GLU A 436 -13.21 -15.73 11.10
C GLU A 436 -14.70 -15.67 11.48
N GLN A 437 -15.60 -16.23 10.65
CA GLN A 437 -17.03 -16.22 10.94
C GLN A 437 -17.45 -17.39 11.85
N PRO A 438 -18.51 -17.23 12.68
CA PRO A 438 -19.13 -18.35 13.38
C PRO A 438 -19.78 -19.32 12.38
N ASP A 439 -19.94 -20.58 12.77
CA ASP A 439 -20.36 -21.65 11.86
C ASP A 439 -21.77 -21.42 11.29
N GLU A 440 -22.71 -20.88 12.08
CA GLU A 440 -24.05 -20.48 11.60
C GLU A 440 -23.98 -19.44 10.46
N LYS A 441 -23.03 -18.50 10.55
CA LYS A 441 -22.84 -17.48 9.50
C LYS A 441 -22.12 -18.06 8.29
N LYS A 442 -21.18 -18.99 8.48
CA LYS A 442 -20.55 -19.71 7.37
C LYS A 442 -21.58 -20.50 6.57
N GLU A 443 -22.48 -21.21 7.24
CA GLU A 443 -23.56 -21.95 6.59
C GLU A 443 -24.46 -21.03 5.77
N ARG A 444 -24.86 -19.88 6.33
CA ARG A 444 -25.63 -18.87 5.61
C ARG A 444 -24.88 -18.32 4.38
N LEU A 445 -23.60 -17.99 4.52
CA LEU A 445 -22.78 -17.50 3.41
C LEU A 445 -22.70 -18.53 2.27
N ILE A 446 -22.59 -19.83 2.59
CA ILE A 446 -22.58 -20.91 1.61
C ILE A 446 -23.94 -21.05 0.92
N GLN A 447 -25.05 -20.93 1.66
CA GLN A 447 -26.40 -20.96 1.11
C GLN A 447 -26.67 -19.78 0.16
N GLU A 448 -26.22 -18.59 0.52
CA GLU A 448 -26.37 -17.37 -0.29
C GLU A 448 -25.43 -17.36 -1.50
N ASN A 449 -24.21 -17.89 -1.35
CA ASN A 449 -23.24 -18.01 -2.42
C ASN A 449 -22.39 -19.29 -2.26
N PRO A 450 -22.62 -20.32 -3.09
CA PRO A 450 -21.89 -21.59 -3.05
C PRO A 450 -20.37 -21.46 -3.16
N ASP A 451 -19.84 -20.36 -3.70
CA ASP A 451 -18.39 -20.11 -3.78
C ASP A 451 -17.72 -19.99 -2.40
N TYR A 452 -18.49 -19.70 -1.34
CA TYR A 452 -17.97 -19.77 0.04
C TYR A 452 -17.74 -21.22 0.50
N GLY A 453 -18.36 -22.21 -0.14
CA GLY A 453 -18.18 -23.62 0.16
C GLY A 453 -16.88 -24.21 -0.39
N GLU A 454 -16.24 -23.54 -1.35
CA GLU A 454 -15.00 -24.02 -1.96
C GLU A 454 -13.76 -23.35 -1.35
N VAL A 455 -13.03 -24.09 -0.50
CA VAL A 455 -11.74 -23.62 0.03
C VAL A 455 -10.63 -23.75 -1.02
N VAL A 456 -10.06 -22.62 -1.42
CA VAL A 456 -8.94 -22.54 -2.37
C VAL A 456 -7.60 -22.56 -1.64
N CYS A 457 -7.46 -21.79 -0.57
CA CYS A 457 -6.25 -21.75 0.25
C CYS A 457 -6.47 -22.46 1.59
N ARG A 458 -6.07 -23.72 1.69
CA ARG A 458 -6.29 -24.53 2.92
C ARG A 458 -5.60 -23.97 4.17
N CYS A 459 -4.36 -23.48 4.05
CA CYS A 459 -3.60 -23.03 5.22
C CYS A 459 -4.14 -21.75 5.86
N GLU A 460 -4.91 -20.96 5.12
CA GLU A 460 -5.53 -19.71 5.57
C GLU A 460 -7.06 -19.77 5.55
N THR A 461 -7.62 -20.90 5.12
CA THR A 461 -9.06 -21.14 4.91
C THR A 461 -9.72 -20.03 4.09
N VAL A 462 -9.09 -19.67 2.97
CA VAL A 462 -9.62 -18.67 2.02
C VAL A 462 -10.44 -19.37 0.94
N THR A 463 -11.66 -18.91 0.76
CA THR A 463 -12.67 -19.45 -0.14
C THR A 463 -12.55 -18.88 -1.55
N ARG A 464 -13.22 -19.53 -2.51
CA ARG A 464 -13.34 -19.07 -3.88
C ARG A 464 -14.03 -17.70 -3.95
N ALA A 465 -15.06 -17.50 -3.12
CA ALA A 465 -15.79 -16.23 -3.03
C ALA A 465 -14.89 -15.04 -2.67
N GLU A 466 -14.02 -15.22 -1.67
CA GLU A 466 -13.07 -14.17 -1.24
C GLU A 466 -12.08 -13.80 -2.35
N ILE A 467 -11.58 -14.79 -3.09
CA ILE A 467 -10.65 -14.57 -4.20
C ILE A 467 -11.35 -13.85 -5.36
N LEU A 468 -12.58 -14.25 -5.73
CA LEU A 468 -13.33 -13.55 -6.76
C LEU A 468 -13.63 -12.09 -6.38
N GLN A 469 -14.01 -11.83 -5.13
CA GLN A 469 -14.21 -10.45 -4.64
C GLN A 469 -12.91 -9.64 -4.73
N ALA A 470 -11.76 -10.26 -4.42
CA ALA A 470 -10.46 -9.61 -4.57
C ALA A 470 -10.07 -9.36 -6.02
N ILE A 471 -10.47 -10.22 -6.97
CA ILE A 471 -10.26 -9.98 -8.41
C ILE A 471 -11.13 -8.80 -8.87
N ARG A 472 -12.41 -8.77 -8.48
CA ARG A 472 -13.39 -7.74 -8.84
C ARG A 472 -13.29 -6.45 -8.02
N ASN A 473 -12.14 -6.16 -7.42
CA ASN A 473 -11.97 -4.98 -6.56
C ASN A 473 -12.12 -3.67 -7.36
N PRO A 474 -12.53 -2.56 -6.72
CA PRO A 474 -12.84 -1.31 -7.42
C PRO A 474 -11.62 -0.59 -8.01
N LEU A 475 -10.39 -0.98 -7.64
CA LEU A 475 -9.17 -0.45 -8.26
C LEU A 475 -8.81 -1.16 -9.57
N GLY A 476 -9.47 -2.29 -9.89
CA GLY A 476 -9.25 -3.04 -11.13
C GLY A 476 -7.91 -3.76 -11.20
N VAL A 477 -7.31 -4.10 -10.05
CA VAL A 477 -5.97 -4.71 -9.98
C VAL A 477 -6.03 -6.18 -9.56
N SER A 478 -5.38 -7.08 -10.29
CA SER A 478 -5.42 -8.52 -9.98
C SER A 478 -4.07 -9.24 -10.15
N THR A 479 -3.01 -8.72 -9.54
CA THR A 479 -1.73 -9.47 -9.42
C THR A 479 -1.84 -10.57 -8.35
N MET A 480 -0.97 -11.58 -8.40
CA MET A 480 -0.94 -12.62 -7.35
C MET A 480 -0.78 -12.01 -5.95
N THR A 481 0.09 -11.00 -5.84
CA THR A 481 0.34 -10.28 -4.58
C THR A 481 -0.87 -9.42 -4.18
N GLY A 482 -1.55 -8.79 -5.15
CA GLY A 482 -2.79 -8.05 -4.91
C GLY A 482 -3.91 -8.92 -4.33
N ILE A 483 -4.10 -10.13 -4.86
CA ILE A 483 -5.05 -11.10 -4.29
C ILE A 483 -4.61 -11.56 -2.91
N LYS A 484 -3.31 -11.86 -2.74
CA LYS A 484 -2.72 -12.22 -1.44
C LYS A 484 -2.94 -11.15 -0.38
N TYR A 485 -2.75 -9.87 -0.70
CA TYR A 485 -2.93 -8.77 0.25
C TYR A 485 -4.39 -8.53 0.64
N ARG A 486 -5.32 -8.73 -0.31
CA ARG A 486 -6.77 -8.56 -0.06
C ARG A 486 -7.40 -9.73 0.71
N THR A 487 -6.90 -10.95 0.50
CA THR A 487 -7.56 -12.17 1.01
C THR A 487 -6.74 -12.97 2.01
N ARG A 488 -5.43 -12.69 2.11
CA ARG A 488 -4.44 -13.51 2.83
C ARG A 488 -4.14 -14.88 2.19
N CYS A 489 -4.68 -15.20 1.02
CA CYS A 489 -4.29 -16.42 0.31
C CYS A 489 -2.76 -16.45 0.08
N MET A 490 -2.15 -17.63 0.11
CA MET A 490 -0.69 -17.81 -0.04
C MET A 490 0.17 -17.20 1.09
N MET A 491 -0.41 -16.77 2.22
CA MET A 491 0.36 -16.25 3.36
C MET A 491 0.65 -17.29 4.45
N GLY A 492 -0.02 -18.44 4.44
CA GLY A 492 0.20 -19.49 5.43
C GLY A 492 1.48 -20.29 5.19
N ARG A 493 1.73 -21.34 6.00
CA ARG A 493 3.00 -22.09 6.00
C ARG A 493 3.49 -22.57 4.63
N CYS A 494 2.60 -22.93 3.71
CA CYS A 494 2.97 -23.39 2.37
C CYS A 494 3.42 -22.28 1.41
N GLN A 495 3.25 -21.00 1.78
CA GLN A 495 3.63 -19.83 0.99
C GLN A 495 3.16 -19.86 -0.48
N GLY A 496 1.96 -20.40 -0.72
CA GLY A 496 1.37 -20.51 -2.06
C GLY A 496 1.58 -21.84 -2.77
N GLY A 497 2.40 -22.76 -2.24
CA GLY A 497 2.78 -24.01 -2.90
C GLY A 497 1.62 -24.90 -3.38
N TYR A 498 0.41 -24.77 -2.82
CA TYR A 498 -0.78 -25.54 -3.24
C TYR A 498 -1.86 -24.72 -3.95
N CYS A 499 -2.05 -23.45 -3.57
CA CYS A 499 -3.18 -22.65 -4.04
C CYS A 499 -2.81 -21.70 -5.19
N GLN A 500 -1.52 -21.40 -5.40
CA GLN A 500 -1.08 -20.39 -6.35
C GLN A 500 -1.58 -20.66 -7.78
N MET A 501 -1.51 -21.89 -8.26
CA MET A 501 -1.97 -22.23 -9.62
C MET A 501 -3.50 -22.12 -9.77
N ARG A 502 -4.26 -22.46 -8.72
CA ARG A 502 -5.72 -22.26 -8.71
C ARG A 502 -6.07 -20.77 -8.74
N VAL A 503 -5.39 -19.96 -7.93
CA VAL A 503 -5.58 -18.50 -7.95
C VAL A 503 -5.22 -17.91 -9.32
N ALA A 504 -4.11 -18.33 -9.91
CA ALA A 504 -3.70 -17.89 -11.24
C ALA A 504 -4.77 -18.22 -12.31
N GLN A 505 -5.31 -19.44 -12.27
CA GLN A 505 -6.39 -19.86 -13.16
C GLN A 505 -7.64 -19.01 -12.95
N MET A 506 -8.04 -18.77 -11.70
CA MET A 506 -9.21 -17.93 -11.39
C MET A 506 -9.06 -16.50 -11.91
N ILE A 507 -7.88 -15.88 -11.78
CA ILE A 507 -7.63 -14.53 -12.31
C ILE A 507 -7.80 -14.53 -13.84
N ARG A 508 -7.24 -15.54 -14.53
CA ARG A 508 -7.33 -15.65 -15.99
C ARG A 508 -8.78 -15.81 -16.44
N ASP A 509 -9.51 -16.73 -15.81
CA ASP A 509 -10.90 -17.03 -16.17
C ASP A 509 -11.82 -15.83 -15.92
N GLU A 510 -11.62 -15.15 -14.78
CA GLU A 510 -12.45 -14.02 -14.39
C GLU A 510 -12.17 -12.77 -15.25
N LEU A 511 -10.93 -12.55 -15.67
CA LEU A 511 -10.55 -11.37 -16.47
C LEU A 511 -10.47 -11.64 -17.98
N GLY A 512 -10.56 -12.89 -18.41
CA GLY A 512 -10.38 -13.28 -19.82
C GLY A 512 -8.99 -12.98 -20.37
N ILE A 513 -7.94 -12.99 -19.52
CA ILE A 513 -6.56 -12.67 -19.93
C ILE A 513 -5.72 -13.94 -20.19
N PRO A 514 -4.79 -13.89 -21.15
CA PRO A 514 -3.85 -14.99 -21.38
C PRO A 514 -2.87 -15.13 -20.21
N ALA A 515 -2.34 -16.35 -20.01
CA ALA A 515 -1.49 -16.68 -18.86
C ALA A 515 -0.25 -15.79 -18.77
N GLU A 516 0.32 -15.45 -19.91
CA GLU A 516 1.51 -14.64 -20.09
C GLU A 516 1.32 -13.20 -19.62
N LYS A 517 0.08 -12.72 -19.46
CA LYS A 517 -0.21 -11.38 -18.94
C LYS A 517 -0.37 -11.35 -17.42
N LEU A 518 -0.41 -12.51 -16.76
CA LEU A 518 -0.57 -12.59 -15.31
C LEU A 518 0.74 -12.20 -14.60
N LEU A 519 0.66 -11.17 -13.76
CA LEU A 519 1.81 -10.66 -12.99
C LEU A 519 1.81 -11.19 -11.55
N TYR A 520 3.00 -11.43 -11.02
CA TYR A 520 3.18 -11.85 -9.63
C TYR A 520 3.03 -10.69 -8.66
N SER A 521 3.71 -9.57 -8.90
CA SER A 521 3.68 -8.41 -7.99
C SER A 521 4.00 -7.06 -8.64
N ARG A 522 4.92 -7.03 -9.61
CA ARG A 522 5.51 -5.83 -10.21
C ARG A 522 5.43 -5.86 -11.75
N PRO A 523 5.71 -4.75 -12.45
CA PRO A 523 5.90 -4.81 -13.89
C PRO A 523 7.00 -5.84 -14.21
N HIS A 524 6.87 -6.57 -15.32
CA HIS A 524 7.81 -7.60 -15.76
C HIS A 524 7.96 -8.81 -14.80
N SER A 525 6.99 -9.04 -13.91
CA SER A 525 6.94 -10.22 -13.02
C SER A 525 5.98 -11.31 -13.50
N ASN A 526 5.94 -11.54 -14.82
CA ASN A 526 5.02 -12.49 -15.45
C ASN A 526 5.19 -13.90 -14.85
N LEU A 527 4.09 -14.54 -14.45
CA LEU A 527 4.13 -15.90 -13.89
C LEU A 527 4.48 -16.96 -14.92
N PHE A 528 4.07 -16.72 -16.16
CA PHE A 528 4.17 -17.66 -17.26
C PHE A 528 4.82 -16.94 -18.45
N THR A 529 5.74 -17.62 -19.13
CA THR A 529 6.44 -17.10 -20.32
C THR A 529 5.95 -17.72 -21.63
N GLY A 530 5.04 -18.69 -21.54
CA GLY A 530 4.42 -19.38 -22.67
C GLY A 530 3.93 -20.78 -22.29
N GLU A 531 3.36 -21.48 -23.26
CA GLU A 531 2.96 -22.89 -23.12
C GLU A 531 4.14 -23.83 -23.40
N VAL A 532 4.42 -24.74 -22.47
CA VAL A 532 5.50 -25.75 -22.62
C VAL A 532 4.98 -27.03 -23.29
N ARG A 533 3.66 -27.30 -23.24
CA ARG A 533 3.00 -28.43 -23.91
C ARG A 533 1.69 -27.96 -24.51
N LYS A 534 1.53 -28.17 -25.82
CA LYS A 534 0.30 -27.92 -26.58
C LYS A 534 -0.57 -29.16 -26.63
#